data_AF-A0A2U3QH13-F1
#
_entry.id   AF-A0A2U3QH13-F1
#
_cell.length_a   1.000
_cell.length_b   1.000
_cell.length_c   1.000
_cell.angle_alpha   90.00
_cell.angle_beta   90.00
_cell.angle_gamma   90.00
#
_symmetry.space_group_name_H-M   'P 1'
#
loop_
_entity.id
_entity.type
_entity.pdbx_description
1 polymer ?
#
loop_
_entity_poly.entity_id
_entity_poly.type
_entity_poly.pdbx_seq_one_letter_code
_entity_poly.pdbx_strand_id
1 'polypeptide(L)'
;MEAVKELIGRYGLQEDQEHIIIPIVDKDGRKKRCFLLKRPFMRIVYPDGHLADFPMEEVIEAIIKYPELPLSEALYLLHEELDAEISKIFGNEKEVM
;
A
#
# COMPACT_ATOMS: atom_id res chain seq x y z
N MET A 1 14.69 4.35 1.14
CA MET A 1 13.54 5.23 1.43
C MET A 1 13.37 6.36 0.42
N GLU A 2 14.09 6.41 -0.70
CA GLU A 2 13.86 7.50 -1.67
C GLU A 2 12.46 7.39 -2.31
N ALA A 3 12.00 6.17 -2.60
CA ALA A 3 10.64 5.94 -3.07
C ALA A 3 9.58 6.32 -1.99
N VAL A 4 9.80 6.00 -0.71
CA VAL A 4 8.96 6.52 0.38
C VAL A 4 8.92 8.05 0.42
N LYS A 5 10.05 8.76 0.23
CA LYS A 5 10.06 10.23 0.16
C LYS A 5 9.25 10.76 -1.02
N GLU A 6 9.33 10.09 -2.16
CA GLU A 6 8.51 10.41 -3.32
C GLU A 6 7.01 10.30 -2.98
N LEU A 7 6.61 9.22 -2.30
CA LEU A 7 5.22 9.03 -1.85
C LEU A 7 4.79 10.09 -0.83
N ILE A 8 5.67 10.46 0.10
CA ILE A 8 5.43 11.55 1.06
C ILE A 8 5.13 12.85 0.30
N GLY A 9 5.93 13.20 -0.69
CA GLY A 9 5.71 14.40 -1.51
C GLY A 9 4.43 14.30 -2.36
N ARG A 10 4.22 13.17 -3.03
CA ARG A 10 3.10 12.93 -3.94
C ARG A 10 1.74 13.01 -3.23
N TYR A 11 1.65 12.42 -2.04
CA TYR A 11 0.40 12.35 -1.28
C TYR A 11 0.29 13.40 -0.17
N GLY A 12 1.28 14.27 -0.02
CA GLY A 12 1.30 15.28 1.04
C GLY A 12 1.29 14.66 2.44
N LEU A 13 1.98 13.53 2.61
CA LEU A 13 2.10 12.86 3.90
C LEU A 13 2.97 13.70 4.84
N GLN A 14 2.83 13.45 6.14
CA GLN A 14 3.68 14.06 7.15
C GLN A 14 4.68 13.02 7.64
N GLU A 15 5.80 13.47 8.20
CA GLU A 15 6.75 12.59 8.88
C GLU A 15 7.37 13.28 10.08
N ASP A 16 7.72 12.50 11.09
CA ASP A 16 8.54 12.93 12.23
C ASP A 16 9.85 12.13 12.25
N GLN A 17 10.57 12.11 13.37
CA GLN A 17 11.83 11.38 13.47
C GLN A 17 11.68 9.87 13.26
N GLU A 18 10.55 9.29 13.68
CA GLU A 18 10.33 7.84 13.76
C GLU A 18 9.19 7.36 12.84
N HIS A 19 8.26 8.24 12.48
CA HIS A 19 7.02 7.86 11.82
C HIS A 19 6.80 8.56 10.49
N ILE A 20 6.11 7.86 9.61
CA ILE A 20 5.37 8.39 8.47
C ILE A 20 3.91 8.48 8.92
N ILE A 21 3.29 9.63 8.72
CA ILE A 21 1.96 9.95 9.22
C ILE A 21 1.05 10.14 8.01
N ILE A 22 0.10 9.22 7.85
CA ILE A 22 -0.85 9.22 6.76
C ILE A 22 -2.18 9.80 7.26
N PRO A 23 -2.61 10.96 6.75
CA PRO A 23 -3.95 11.48 7.03
C PRO A 23 -4.99 10.66 6.27
N ILE A 24 -5.98 10.16 6.99
CA ILE A 24 -7.05 9.33 6.44
C ILE A 24 -8.39 10.02 6.72
N VAL A 25 -9.31 9.95 5.77
CA VAL A 25 -10.71 10.34 5.98
C VAL A 25 -11.54 9.06 5.93
N ASP A 26 -12.26 8.78 7.01
CA ASP A 26 -13.10 7.59 7.06
C ASP A 26 -14.43 7.79 6.30
N LYS A 27 -15.21 6.71 6.20
CA LYS A 27 -16.51 6.71 5.50
C LYS A 27 -17.51 7.73 6.08
N ASP A 28 -17.36 8.10 7.35
CA ASP A 28 -18.19 9.10 8.03
C ASP A 28 -17.65 10.53 7.87
N GLY A 29 -16.60 10.71 7.07
CA GLY A 29 -15.93 12.00 6.87
C GLY A 29 -15.03 12.43 8.02
N ARG A 30 -14.78 11.56 9.00
CA ARG A 30 -13.93 11.88 10.16
C ARG A 30 -12.47 11.75 9.78
N LYS A 31 -11.68 12.73 10.19
CA LYS A 31 -10.23 12.74 9.99
C LYS A 31 -9.55 11.84 11.02
N LYS A 32 -8.79 10.85 10.54
CA LYS A 32 -7.91 9.98 11.32
C LYS A 32 -6.46 10.13 10.85
N ARG A 33 -5.54 9.62 11.64
CA ARG A 33 -4.11 9.53 11.28
C ARG A 33 -3.63 8.11 11.51
N CYS A 34 -3.02 7.53 10.49
CA CYS A 34 -2.27 6.30 10.61
C CYS A 34 -0.78 6.65 10.81
N PHE A 35 -0.14 6.01 11.77
CA PHE A 35 1.27 6.21 12.09
C PHE A 35 2.03 4.94 11.75
N LEU A 36 2.99 5.04 10.83
CA LEU A 36 3.83 3.95 10.37
C LEU A 36 5.26 4.18 10.82
N LEU A 37 5.85 3.21 11.51
CA LEU A 37 7.28 3.26 11.85
C LEU A 37 8.13 3.25 10.59
N LYS A 38 9.10 4.15 10.53
CA LYS A 38 10.10 4.25 9.46
C LYS A 38 10.99 3.01 9.46
N ARG A 39 10.67 2.07 8.57
CA ARG A 39 11.45 0.84 8.32
C ARG A 39 11.53 0.57 6.83
N PRO A 40 12.40 -0.34 6.36
CA PRO A 40 12.40 -0.70 4.95
C PRO A 40 11.22 -1.61 4.56
N PHE A 41 10.82 -2.50 5.47
CA PHE A 41 9.79 -3.50 5.23
C PHE A 41 8.83 -3.64 6.43
N MET A 42 7.62 -4.12 6.16
CA MET A 42 6.64 -4.55 7.14
C MET A 42 6.30 -6.02 6.92
N ARG A 43 6.40 -6.84 7.97
CA ARG A 43 5.98 -8.23 7.95
C ARG A 43 4.50 -8.35 8.30
N ILE A 44 3.72 -9.02 7.47
CA ILE A 44 2.35 -9.45 7.77
C ILE A 44 2.37 -10.93 8.14
N VAL A 45 1.68 -11.26 9.22
CA VAL A 45 1.44 -12.64 9.67
C VAL A 45 0.00 -12.98 9.35
N TYR A 46 -0.21 -13.91 8.42
CA TYR A 46 -1.55 -14.35 8.02
C TYR A 46 -2.09 -15.41 9.00
N PRO A 47 -3.42 -15.58 9.11
CA PRO A 47 -4.03 -16.51 10.06
C PRO A 47 -3.61 -17.98 9.89
N ASP A 48 -3.19 -18.37 8.70
CA ASP A 48 -2.69 -19.71 8.37
C ASP A 48 -1.21 -19.92 8.74
N GLY A 49 -0.56 -18.91 9.30
CA GLY A 49 0.85 -18.93 9.68
C GLY A 49 1.81 -18.54 8.55
N HIS A 50 1.31 -18.18 7.37
CA HIS A 50 2.16 -17.61 6.32
C HIS A 50 2.67 -16.22 6.71
N LEU A 51 3.92 -15.96 6.32
CA LEU A 51 4.61 -14.70 6.58
C LEU A 51 5.00 -14.08 5.24
N ALA A 52 4.68 -12.80 5.06
CA ALA A 52 5.11 -12.03 3.91
C ALA A 52 5.69 -10.69 4.35
N ASP A 53 6.81 -10.31 3.74
CA ASP A 53 7.45 -9.00 3.95
C ASP A 53 7.11 -8.10 2.78
N PHE A 54 6.53 -6.93 3.06
CA PHE A 54 6.17 -5.93 2.06
C PHE A 54 7.07 -4.70 2.19
N PRO A 55 7.54 -4.12 1.08
CA PRO A 55 8.24 -2.85 1.11
C PRO A 55 7.30 -1.74 1.61
N MET A 56 7.84 -0.78 2.35
CA MET A 56 7.02 0.27 2.95
C MET A 56 6.26 1.11 1.92
N GLU A 57 6.76 1.20 0.70
CA GLU A 57 6.10 1.87 -0.42
C GLU A 57 4.73 1.24 -0.71
N GLU A 58 4.66 -0.08 -0.81
CA GLU A 58 3.41 -0.81 -1.05
C GLU A 58 2.46 -0.72 0.14
N VAL A 59 3.01 -0.76 1.36
CA VAL A 59 2.23 -0.59 2.59
C VAL A 59 1.54 0.79 2.62
N ILE A 60 2.27 1.85 2.26
CA ILE A 60 1.74 3.21 2.20
C ILE A 60 0.65 3.31 1.13
N GLU A 61 0.92 2.82 -0.08
CA GLU A 61 -0.05 2.82 -1.19
C GLU A 61 -1.34 2.08 -0.84
N ALA A 62 -1.22 0.88 -0.23
CA ALA A 62 -2.37 0.09 0.20
C ALA A 62 -3.24 0.84 1.23
N ILE A 63 -2.62 1.52 2.20
CA ILE A 63 -3.34 2.30 3.22
C ILE A 63 -4.04 3.51 2.60
N ILE A 64 -3.42 4.17 1.63
CA ILE A 64 -4.00 5.35 0.97
C ILE A 64 -5.17 4.95 0.06
N LYS A 65 -5.02 3.88 -0.72
CA LYS A 65 -6.06 3.40 -1.63
C LYS A 65 -7.25 2.79 -0.89
N TYR A 66 -7.00 2.02 0.18
CA TYR A 66 -8.03 1.29 0.92
C TYR A 66 -7.96 1.55 2.43
N PRO A 67 -8.16 2.80 2.88
CA PRO A 67 -7.96 3.20 4.28
C PRO A 67 -8.86 2.49 5.30
N GLU A 68 -9.93 1.86 4.81
CA GLU A 68 -10.97 1.23 5.61
C GLU A 68 -10.80 -0.29 5.72
N LEU A 69 -9.88 -0.87 4.95
CA LEU A 69 -9.62 -2.29 4.96
C LEU A 69 -8.48 -2.64 5.92
N PRO A 70 -8.50 -3.84 6.52
CA PRO A 70 -7.31 -4.40 7.14
C PRO A 70 -6.13 -4.39 6.17
N LEU A 71 -4.93 -4.06 6.66
CA LEU A 71 -3.75 -3.91 5.81
C LEU A 71 -3.46 -5.16 4.96
N SER A 72 -3.66 -6.35 5.51
CA SER A 72 -3.50 -7.61 4.78
C SER A 72 -4.44 -7.73 3.56
N GLU A 73 -5.67 -7.26 3.68
CA GLU A 73 -6.66 -7.24 2.59
C GLU A 73 -6.35 -6.13 1.60
N ALA A 74 -5.97 -4.94 2.08
CA ALA A 74 -5.57 -3.82 1.24
C ALA A 74 -4.36 -4.16 0.36
N LEU A 75 -3.36 -4.85 0.90
CA LEU A 75 -2.19 -5.33 0.16
C LEU A 75 -2.59 -6.38 -0.88
N TYR A 76 -3.46 -7.33 -0.51
CA TYR A 76 -3.96 -8.33 -1.46
C TYR A 76 -4.62 -7.68 -2.68
N LEU A 77 -5.54 -6.73 -2.46
CA LEU A 77 -6.21 -6.01 -3.55
C LEU A 77 -5.24 -5.19 -4.39
N LEU A 78 -4.25 -4.56 -3.77
CA LEU A 78 -3.22 -3.80 -4.48
C LEU A 78 -2.46 -4.68 -5.47
N HIS A 79 -2.06 -5.90 -5.07
CA HIS A 79 -1.36 -6.83 -5.94
C HIS A 79 -2.28 -7.40 -7.03
N GLU A 80 -3.55 -7.70 -6.73
CA GLU A 80 -4.50 -8.11 -7.76
C GLU A 80 -4.74 -7.03 -8.83
N GLU A 81 -4.82 -5.75 -8.43
CA GLU A 81 -4.90 -4.63 -9.37
C GLU A 81 -3.67 -4.54 -10.27
N LEU A 82 -2.47 -4.66 -9.69
CA LEU A 82 -1.20 -4.66 -10.42
C LEU A 82 -1.13 -5.82 -11.43
N ASP A 83 -1.48 -7.04 -11.00
CA ASP A 83 -1.49 -8.21 -11.87
C ASP A 83 -2.51 -8.07 -13.01
N ALA A 84 -3.68 -7.49 -12.72
CA ALA A 84 -4.69 -7.21 -13.74
C ALA A 84 -4.23 -6.12 -14.73
N GLU A 85 -3.54 -5.08 -14.27
CA GLU A 85 -2.96 -4.04 -15.14
C GLU A 85 -1.85 -4.62 -16.04
N ILE A 86 -0.93 -5.41 -15.48
CA ILE A 86 0.09 -6.13 -16.24
C ILE A 86 -0.58 -7.04 -17.28
N SER A 87 -1.60 -7.79 -16.90
CA SER A 87 -2.35 -8.65 -17.82
C SER A 87 -3.04 -7.87 -18.93
N LYS A 88 -3.52 -6.65 -18.70
CA LYS A 88 -4.08 -5.78 -19.76
C LYS A 88 -3.01 -5.26 -20.72
N ILE A 89 -1.82 -4.93 -20.20
CA ILE A 89 -0.70 -4.41 -20.99
C ILE A 89 -0.08 -5.51 -21.86
N PHE A 90 0.10 -6.71 -21.32
CA PHE A 90 0.81 -7.82 -21.99
C PHE A 90 -0.10 -8.94 -22.52
N GLY A 91 -1.36 -9.01 -22.10
CA GLY A 91 -2.32 -10.04 -22.51
C GLY A 91 -2.91 -9.86 -23.92
N ASN A 92 -2.63 -8.73 -24.58
CA ASN A 92 -3.06 -8.46 -25.96
C ASN A 92 -2.13 -9.04 -27.04
N GLU A 93 -1.06 -9.76 -26.67
CA GLU A 93 -0.12 -10.37 -27.63
C GLU A 93 -0.47 -11.83 -28.02
N LYS A 94 -1.62 -12.37 -27.60
CA LYS A 94 -2.03 -13.76 -27.92
C LYS A 94 -3.35 -13.90 -28.68
N GLU A 95 -3.61 -13.00 -29.63
CA GLU A 95 -4.61 -13.23 -30.69
C GLU A 95 -4.03 -13.00 -32.09
N VAL A 96 -2.90 -13.64 -32.42
CA VAL A 96 -2.61 -14.05 -33.81
C VAL A 96 -1.81 -15.35 -33.77
N MET A 97 -2.51 -16.49 -33.84
CA MET A 97 -2.05 -17.70 -34.52
C MET A 97 -3.22 -18.66 -34.75
#